data_AF-A0A5C8SD70-F1
#
_entry.id   AF-A0A5C8SD70-F1
#
_cell.length_a   1.000
_cell.length_b   1.000
_cell.length_c   1.000
_cell.angle_alpha   90.00
_cell.angle_beta   90.00
_cell.angle_gamma   90.00
#
_symmetry.space_group_name_H-M   'P 1'
#
loop_
_entity.id
_entity.type
_entity.pdbx_description
1 polymer ?
#
loop_
_entity_poly.entity_id
_entity_poly.type
_entity_poly.pdbx_seq_one_letter_code
_entity_poly.pdbx_strand_id
1 'polypeptide(L)'
;MTTAARSRAPSLPLRDAERARRIAAAAASALRRELDTYPKPGLVSRIDSGSHADMDAATFAASTAAIEPYLADLAAAGAQGTTMPELRRIGIAAEAAMRAATGGVNTHRGAIFGLGLLCAAAGSFSGETIPAGGLGDRVRQRYGADILDGPVLLRAPGAEARRRHGV
;
A
#
# COMPACT_ATOMS: atom_id res chain seq x y z
N MET A 1 23.27 -15.99 11.97
CA MET A 1 22.45 -16.92 11.17
C MET A 1 21.16 -17.19 11.92
N THR A 2 20.07 -16.53 11.55
CA THR A 2 18.73 -16.89 12.06
C THR A 2 17.72 -16.67 10.93
N THR A 3 17.55 -17.69 10.10
CA THR A 3 16.52 -17.75 9.06
C THR A 3 15.18 -17.92 9.76
N ALA A 4 14.39 -16.84 9.84
CA ALA A 4 13.01 -16.93 10.31
C ALA A 4 12.21 -17.81 9.33
N ALA A 5 11.78 -18.97 9.81
CA ALA A 5 10.94 -19.89 9.06
C ALA A 5 9.63 -19.18 8.69
N ARG A 6 9.44 -18.89 7.40
CA ARG A 6 8.13 -18.52 6.87
C ARG A 6 7.20 -19.71 7.11
N SER A 7 6.24 -19.55 8.02
CA SER A 7 5.09 -20.45 8.14
C SER A 7 4.49 -20.61 6.75
N ARG A 8 4.48 -21.84 6.23
CA ARG A 8 4.06 -22.13 4.86
C ARG A 8 2.54 -22.08 4.83
N ALA A 9 2.02 -20.87 4.59
CA ALA A 9 0.62 -20.64 4.24
C ALA A 9 0.22 -21.62 3.12
N PRO A 10 -1.06 -22.07 3.07
CA PRO A 10 -1.54 -22.87 1.96
C PRO A 10 -1.12 -22.21 0.64
N SER A 11 -0.44 -22.97 -0.22
CA SER A 11 0.09 -22.43 -1.47
C SER A 11 -1.08 -21.97 -2.33
N LEU A 12 -1.18 -20.66 -2.57
CA LEU A 12 -2.14 -20.08 -3.51
C LEU A 12 -2.08 -20.83 -4.84
N PRO A 13 -3.24 -21.13 -5.47
CA PRO A 13 -3.26 -21.60 -6.84
C PRO A 13 -2.38 -20.72 -7.72
N LEU A 14 -1.61 -21.31 -8.64
CA LEU A 14 -0.65 -20.56 -9.48
C LEU A 14 -1.29 -19.38 -10.21
N ARG A 15 -2.56 -19.53 -10.63
CA ARG A 15 -3.37 -18.46 -11.24
C ARG A 15 -3.60 -17.28 -10.31
N ASP A 16 -3.85 -17.53 -9.02
CA ASP A 16 -4.06 -16.48 -8.02
C ASP A 16 -2.75 -15.77 -7.68
N ALA A 17 -1.65 -16.51 -7.60
CA ALA A 17 -0.32 -15.92 -7.38
C ALA A 17 0.11 -15.03 -8.55
N GLU A 18 -0.13 -15.47 -9.79
CA GLU A 18 0.15 -14.68 -10.99
C GLU A 18 -0.74 -13.44 -11.06
N ARG A 19 -2.04 -13.57 -10.76
CA ARG A 19 -2.97 -12.41 -10.69
C ARG A 19 -2.51 -11.40 -9.63
N ALA A 20 -2.10 -11.86 -8.46
CA ALA A 20 -1.60 -11.00 -7.38
C ALA A 20 -0.35 -10.21 -7.82
N ARG A 21 0.59 -10.86 -8.53
CA ARG A 21 1.76 -10.17 -9.10
C ARG A 21 1.39 -9.13 -10.14
N ARG A 22 0.41 -9.40 -11.01
CA ARG A 22 -0.07 -8.42 -12.00
C ARG A 22 -0.73 -7.21 -11.35
N ILE A 23 -1.53 -7.43 -10.29
CA ILE A 23 -2.13 -6.35 -9.50
C ILE A 23 -1.02 -5.50 -8.86
N ALA A 24 -0.03 -6.14 -8.24
CA ALA A 24 1.11 -5.44 -7.64
C ALA A 24 1.92 -4.63 -8.67
N ALA A 25 2.21 -5.21 -9.83
CA ALA A 25 2.91 -4.53 -10.91
C ALA A 25 2.13 -3.32 -11.44
N ALA A 26 0.80 -3.42 -11.55
CA ALA A 26 -0.05 -2.29 -11.94
C ALA A 26 -0.04 -1.18 -10.88
N ALA A 27 -0.12 -1.54 -9.60
CA ALA A 27 -0.05 -0.61 -8.48
C ALA A 27 1.33 0.10 -8.40
N ALA A 28 2.42 -0.65 -8.52
CA ALA A 28 3.77 -0.09 -8.54
C ALA A 28 4.01 0.76 -9.80
N SER A 29 3.42 0.38 -10.94
CA SER A 29 3.44 1.20 -12.16
C SER A 29 2.69 2.53 -11.97
N ALA A 30 1.55 2.52 -11.28
CA ALA A 30 0.82 3.74 -10.94
C ALA A 30 1.67 4.69 -10.09
N LEU A 31 2.37 4.17 -9.07
CA LEU A 31 3.31 4.96 -8.26
C LEU A 31 4.47 5.51 -9.10
N ARG A 32 5.09 4.69 -9.96
CA ARG A 32 6.16 5.17 -10.86
C ARG A 32 5.68 6.26 -11.81
N ARG A 33 4.48 6.12 -12.39
CA ARG A 33 3.87 7.14 -13.25
C ARG A 33 3.52 8.41 -12.49
N GLU A 34 3.29 8.33 -11.19
CA GLU A 34 3.07 9.49 -10.33
C GLU A 34 4.30 10.43 -10.30
N LEU A 35 5.52 9.90 -10.43
CA LEU A 35 6.74 10.72 -10.57
C LEU A 35 6.84 11.43 -11.92
N ASP A 36 6.23 10.85 -12.96
CA ASP A 36 6.25 11.41 -14.31
C ASP A 36 5.25 12.57 -14.46
N THR A 37 4.40 12.81 -13.45
CA THR A 37 3.47 13.95 -13.47
C THR A 37 4.20 15.24 -13.12
N TYR A 38 4.22 16.19 -14.06
CA TYR A 38 4.74 17.54 -13.88
C TYR A 38 3.95 18.53 -14.76
N PRO A 39 3.59 19.73 -14.28
CA PRO A 39 3.84 20.26 -12.93
C PRO A 39 3.02 19.54 -11.85
N LYS A 40 3.59 19.43 -10.65
CA LYS A 40 2.98 18.71 -9.52
C LYS A 40 3.21 19.45 -8.19
N PRO A 41 2.49 20.56 -7.96
CA PRO A 41 2.78 21.49 -6.86
C PRO A 41 2.85 20.80 -5.49
N GLY A 42 3.99 20.96 -4.82
CA GLY A 42 4.22 20.46 -3.47
C GLY A 42 4.54 18.97 -3.34
N LEU A 43 4.47 18.19 -4.41
CA LEU A 43 4.76 16.76 -4.41
C LEU A 43 6.06 16.44 -5.15
N VAL A 44 6.68 15.31 -4.81
CA VAL A 44 7.89 14.83 -5.49
C VAL A 44 7.60 14.50 -6.96
N SER A 45 8.50 14.95 -7.84
CA SER A 45 8.54 14.66 -9.27
C SER A 45 9.95 14.22 -9.69
N ARG A 46 10.17 13.95 -10.99
CA ARG A 46 11.53 13.77 -11.52
C ARG A 46 12.36 15.06 -11.57
N ILE A 47 11.72 16.22 -11.47
CA ILE A 47 12.35 17.53 -11.64
C ILE A 47 12.73 18.11 -10.27
N ASP A 48 11.85 17.99 -9.29
CA ASP A 48 12.05 18.56 -7.95
C ASP A 48 11.43 17.67 -6.85
N SER A 49 11.77 18.00 -5.61
CA SER A 49 11.23 17.34 -4.41
C SER A 49 9.92 17.98 -3.91
N GLY A 50 9.32 18.89 -4.68
CA GLY A 50 8.17 19.68 -4.24
C GLY A 50 8.45 20.41 -2.91
N SER A 51 7.55 20.25 -1.94
CA SER A 51 7.71 20.82 -0.59
C SER A 51 8.50 19.93 0.37
N HIS A 52 9.00 18.79 -0.10
CA HIS A 52 9.69 17.83 0.75
C HIS A 52 11.17 18.18 0.90
N ALA A 53 11.65 18.14 2.14
CA ALA A 53 13.08 18.23 2.46
C ALA A 53 13.70 16.84 2.74
N ASP A 54 12.87 15.81 2.88
CA ASP A 54 13.23 14.48 3.35
C ASP A 54 13.11 13.38 2.29
N MET A 55 12.58 13.68 1.10
CA MET A 55 12.43 12.72 0.01
C MET A 55 12.59 13.36 -1.37
N ASP A 56 13.08 12.57 -2.31
CA ASP A 56 13.29 12.91 -3.71
C ASP A 56 12.84 11.76 -4.62
N ALA A 57 13.05 11.90 -5.94
CA ALA A 57 12.68 10.88 -6.92
C ALA A 57 13.37 9.52 -6.66
N ALA A 58 14.61 9.52 -6.17
CA ALA A 58 15.36 8.29 -5.87
C ALA A 58 14.76 7.56 -4.67
N THR A 59 14.45 8.30 -3.61
CA THR A 59 13.76 7.81 -2.41
C THR A 59 12.38 7.24 -2.77
N PHE A 60 11.64 7.92 -3.65
CA PHE A 60 10.36 7.47 -4.18
C PHE A 60 10.46 6.13 -4.94
N ALA A 61 11.46 6.02 -5.82
CA ALA A 61 11.71 4.80 -6.58
C ALA A 61 12.11 3.62 -5.66
N ALA A 62 13.02 3.87 -4.70
CA ALA A 62 13.45 2.87 -3.72
C ALA A 62 12.28 2.38 -2.85
N SER A 63 11.44 3.31 -2.37
CA SER A 63 10.21 3.01 -1.65
C SER A 63 9.26 2.14 -2.47
N THR A 64 9.02 2.48 -3.74
CA THR A 64 8.13 1.73 -4.63
C THR A 64 8.60 0.29 -4.81
N ALA A 65 9.90 0.09 -5.08
CA ALA A 65 10.48 -1.24 -5.24
C ALA A 65 10.38 -2.07 -3.94
N ALA A 66 10.57 -1.43 -2.78
CA ALA A 66 10.50 -2.10 -1.49
C ALA A 66 9.09 -2.60 -1.13
N ILE A 67 8.05 -1.85 -1.51
CA ILE A 67 6.66 -2.20 -1.15
C ILE A 67 5.97 -3.11 -2.17
N GLU A 68 6.45 -3.17 -3.42
CA GLU A 68 5.82 -3.94 -4.50
C GLU A 68 5.53 -5.42 -4.14
N PRO A 69 6.44 -6.18 -3.49
CA PRO A 69 6.13 -7.55 -3.05
C PRO A 69 4.96 -7.61 -2.05
N TYR A 70 4.81 -6.62 -1.18
CA TYR A 70 3.74 -6.57 -0.19
C TYR A 70 2.39 -6.18 -0.82
N LEU A 71 2.39 -5.43 -1.93
CA LEU A 71 1.18 -5.20 -2.72
C LEU A 71 0.66 -6.52 -3.32
N ALA A 72 1.57 -7.43 -3.70
CA ALA A 72 1.19 -8.77 -4.13
C ALA A 72 0.63 -9.60 -2.97
N ASP A 73 1.25 -9.54 -1.78
CA ASP A 73 0.75 -10.20 -0.58
C ASP A 73 -0.65 -9.71 -0.19
N LEU A 74 -0.91 -8.40 -0.30
CA LEU A 74 -2.24 -7.81 -0.04
C LEU A 74 -3.27 -8.28 -1.07
N ALA A 75 -2.91 -8.33 -2.36
CA ALA A 75 -3.79 -8.86 -3.40
C ALA A 75 -4.13 -10.36 -3.16
N ALA A 76 -3.13 -11.15 -2.80
CA ALA A 76 -3.29 -12.55 -2.43
C ALA A 76 -4.21 -12.75 -1.21
N ALA A 77 -4.01 -11.95 -0.15
CA ALA A 77 -4.87 -11.96 1.03
C ALA A 77 -6.33 -11.57 0.68
N GLY A 78 -6.48 -10.58 -0.22
CA GLY A 78 -7.74 -10.23 -0.86
C GLY A 78 -8.45 -11.42 -1.49
N ALA A 79 -7.75 -12.20 -2.32
CA ALA A 79 -8.26 -13.40 -2.98
C ALA A 79 -8.71 -14.49 -1.98
N GLN A 80 -8.03 -14.59 -0.84
CA GLN A 80 -8.32 -15.58 0.20
C GLN A 80 -9.47 -15.20 1.15
N GLY A 81 -10.08 -14.02 1.00
CA GLY A 81 -11.14 -13.63 1.93
C GLY A 81 -10.66 -13.18 3.31
N THR A 82 -9.36 -12.85 3.49
CA THR A 82 -8.81 -12.40 4.78
C THR A 82 -9.47 -11.13 5.35
N THR A 83 -9.35 -10.97 6.67
CA THR A 83 -9.88 -9.85 7.45
C THR A 83 -8.90 -8.66 7.51
N MET A 84 -9.37 -7.50 7.98
CA MET A 84 -8.53 -6.29 8.15
C MET A 84 -7.30 -6.51 9.04
N PRO A 85 -7.34 -7.23 10.17
CA PRO A 85 -6.15 -7.49 10.97
C PRO A 85 -4.99 -8.11 10.19
N GLU A 86 -5.27 -9.04 9.28
CA GLU A 86 -4.23 -9.67 8.46
C GLU A 86 -3.68 -8.71 7.40
N LEU A 87 -4.54 -7.91 6.75
CA LEU A 87 -4.08 -6.85 5.85
C LEU A 87 -3.21 -5.82 6.57
N ARG A 88 -3.57 -5.45 7.80
CA ARG A 88 -2.80 -4.54 8.65
C ARG A 88 -1.43 -5.12 8.97
N ARG A 89 -1.34 -6.43 9.26
CA ARG A 89 -0.06 -7.11 9.50
C ARG A 89 0.87 -7.01 8.28
N ILE A 90 0.34 -7.24 7.08
CA ILE A 90 1.08 -7.09 5.83
C ILE A 90 1.50 -5.62 5.62
N GLY A 91 0.59 -4.68 5.84
CA GLY A 91 0.85 -3.24 5.72
C GLY A 91 1.96 -2.76 6.67
N ILE A 92 1.97 -3.22 7.93
CA ILE A 92 3.04 -2.89 8.89
C ILE A 92 4.40 -3.41 8.40
N ALA A 93 4.44 -4.62 7.84
CA ALA A 93 5.68 -5.17 7.26
C ALA A 93 6.13 -4.36 6.03
N ALA A 94 5.18 -3.91 5.19
CA ALA A 94 5.47 -3.02 4.06
C ALA A 94 6.01 -1.66 4.52
N GLU A 95 5.44 -1.07 5.59
CA GLU A 95 5.93 0.19 6.17
C GLU A 95 7.36 0.05 6.69
N ALA A 96 7.70 -1.08 7.32
CA ALA A 96 9.05 -1.37 7.79
C ALA A 96 10.03 -1.51 6.62
N ALA A 97 9.67 -2.25 5.57
CA ALA A 97 10.49 -2.41 4.37
C ALA A 97 10.72 -1.07 3.64
N MET A 98 9.66 -0.27 3.51
CA MET A 98 9.74 1.10 2.99
C MET A 98 10.75 1.93 3.78
N ARG A 99 10.57 2.03 5.11
CA ARG A 99 11.47 2.81 5.96
C ARG A 99 12.92 2.32 5.88
N ALA A 100 13.15 1.01 5.79
CA ALA A 100 14.49 0.47 5.62
C ALA A 100 15.13 0.90 4.28
N ALA A 101 14.35 0.88 3.19
CA ALA A 101 14.82 1.28 1.87
C ALA A 101 15.02 2.80 1.72
N THR A 102 14.36 3.61 2.56
CA THR A 102 14.38 5.07 2.46
C THR A 102 15.10 5.76 3.62
N GLY A 103 15.87 5.03 4.44
CA GLY A 103 16.59 5.63 5.57
C GLY A 103 15.67 6.22 6.65
N GLY A 104 14.45 5.68 6.79
CA GLY A 104 13.46 6.08 7.80
C GLY A 104 12.39 7.04 7.29
N VAL A 105 12.49 7.50 6.06
CA VAL A 105 11.59 8.49 5.45
C VAL A 105 10.21 7.90 5.17
N ASN A 106 9.17 8.69 5.43
CA ASN A 106 7.79 8.30 5.23
C ASN A 106 7.29 8.57 3.80
N THR A 107 7.78 7.80 2.83
CA THR A 107 7.52 8.08 1.41
C THR A 107 6.14 7.61 0.92
N HIS A 108 5.68 6.43 1.35
CA HIS A 108 4.48 5.78 0.81
C HIS A 108 3.55 5.18 1.85
N ARG A 109 3.60 5.59 3.12
CA ARG A 109 2.69 5.02 4.14
C ARG A 109 1.20 5.18 3.79
N GLY A 110 0.82 6.34 3.27
CA GLY A 110 -0.54 6.56 2.77
C GLY A 110 -0.89 5.64 1.61
N ALA A 111 0.04 5.43 0.68
CA ALA A 111 -0.13 4.52 -0.45
C ALA A 111 -0.22 3.05 0.00
N ILE A 112 0.61 2.60 0.95
CA ILE A 112 0.54 1.26 1.54
C ILE A 112 -0.87 1.00 2.09
N PHE A 113 -1.49 1.97 2.75
CA PHE A 113 -2.87 1.84 3.21
C PHE A 113 -3.88 1.88 2.05
N GLY A 114 -3.96 2.99 1.31
CA GLY A 114 -4.98 3.20 0.30
C GLY A 114 -4.85 2.26 -0.90
N LEU A 115 -3.69 2.28 -1.56
CA LEU A 115 -3.41 1.42 -2.72
C LEU A 115 -3.32 -0.06 -2.31
N GLY A 116 -2.85 -0.35 -1.11
CA GLY A 116 -2.86 -1.70 -0.56
C GLY A 116 -4.26 -2.28 -0.37
N LEU A 117 -5.22 -1.49 0.14
CA LEU A 117 -6.63 -1.89 0.22
C LEU A 117 -7.24 -2.10 -1.17
N LEU A 118 -6.88 -1.27 -2.15
CA LEU A 118 -7.29 -1.47 -3.55
C LEU A 118 -6.70 -2.76 -4.14
N CYS A 119 -5.46 -3.12 -3.80
CA CYS A 119 -4.86 -4.40 -4.20
C CYS A 119 -5.64 -5.58 -3.60
N ALA A 120 -5.96 -5.53 -2.31
CA ALA A 120 -6.78 -6.55 -1.66
C ALA A 120 -8.20 -6.64 -2.25
N ALA A 121 -8.82 -5.50 -2.57
CA ALA A 121 -10.10 -5.48 -3.27
C ALA A 121 -9.99 -6.13 -4.65
N ALA A 122 -9.01 -5.73 -5.47
CA ALA A 122 -8.77 -6.28 -6.80
C ALA A 122 -8.55 -7.80 -6.77
N GLY A 123 -7.75 -8.29 -5.81
CA GLY A 123 -7.50 -9.72 -5.65
C GLY A 123 -8.75 -10.54 -5.33
N SER A 124 -9.75 -9.92 -4.69
CA SER A 124 -11.02 -10.56 -4.33
C SER A 124 -12.06 -10.64 -5.47
N PHE A 125 -11.78 -10.05 -6.63
CA PHE A 125 -12.60 -10.26 -7.82
C PHE A 125 -12.22 -11.57 -8.50
N SER A 126 -13.23 -12.36 -8.86
CA SER A 126 -13.10 -13.62 -9.59
C SER A 126 -13.13 -13.45 -11.12
N GLY A 127 -13.61 -12.30 -11.61
CA GLY A 127 -13.67 -11.95 -13.03
C GLY A 127 -12.48 -11.10 -13.48
N GLU A 128 -12.22 -11.08 -14.79
CA GLU A 128 -11.16 -10.26 -15.41
C GLU A 128 -11.52 -8.77 -15.45
N THR A 129 -12.82 -8.45 -15.48
CA THR A 129 -13.32 -7.08 -15.55
C THR A 129 -13.79 -6.61 -14.18
N ILE A 130 -13.21 -5.50 -13.71
CA ILE A 130 -13.67 -4.79 -12.53
C ILE A 130 -14.51 -3.60 -13.01
N PRO A 131 -15.79 -3.48 -12.59
CA PRO A 131 -16.61 -2.34 -12.98
C PRO A 131 -16.02 -1.02 -12.45
N ALA A 132 -16.32 0.09 -13.14
CA ALA A 132 -15.94 1.41 -12.65
C ALA A 132 -16.46 1.62 -11.22
N GLY A 133 -15.59 2.09 -10.31
CA GLY A 133 -15.92 2.21 -8.89
C GLY A 133 -15.87 0.90 -8.07
N GLY A 134 -15.81 -0.26 -8.73
CA GLY A 134 -15.94 -1.57 -8.08
C GLY A 134 -14.88 -1.87 -7.02
N LEU A 135 -13.66 -1.34 -7.17
CA LEU A 135 -12.63 -1.47 -6.13
C LEU A 135 -13.02 -0.73 -4.85
N GLY A 136 -13.50 0.51 -4.97
CA GLY A 136 -13.94 1.32 -3.85
C GLY A 136 -15.14 0.69 -3.14
N ASP A 137 -16.12 0.20 -3.91
CA ASP A 137 -17.27 -0.53 -3.36
C ASP A 137 -16.86 -1.79 -2.61
N ARG A 138 -15.91 -2.55 -3.14
CA ARG A 138 -15.40 -3.75 -2.48
C ARG A 138 -14.64 -3.41 -1.19
N VAL A 139 -13.85 -2.34 -1.17
CA VAL A 139 -13.20 -1.85 0.06
C VAL A 139 -14.27 -1.45 1.09
N ARG A 140 -15.26 -0.64 0.70
CA ARG A 140 -16.36 -0.22 1.56
C ARG A 140 -17.11 -1.42 2.15
N GLN A 141 -17.45 -2.40 1.32
CA GLN A 141 -18.22 -3.58 1.72
C GLN A 141 -17.45 -4.47 2.70
N ARG A 142 -16.15 -4.70 2.46
CA ARG A 142 -15.38 -5.71 3.21
C ARG A 142 -14.60 -5.14 4.39
N TYR A 143 -14.23 -3.88 4.31
CA TYR A 143 -13.27 -3.25 5.22
C TYR A 143 -13.76 -1.93 5.81
N GLY A 144 -14.90 -1.39 5.34
CA GLY A 144 -15.38 -0.07 5.73
C GLY A 144 -15.55 0.11 7.24
N ALA A 145 -16.16 -0.87 7.91
CA ALA A 145 -16.33 -0.84 9.36
C ALA A 145 -14.97 -0.82 10.08
N ASP A 146 -14.06 -1.74 9.74
CA ASP A 146 -12.74 -1.83 10.37
C ASP A 146 -11.83 -0.61 10.10
N ILE A 147 -12.07 0.15 9.03
CA ILE A 147 -11.39 1.41 8.74
C ILE A 147 -11.86 2.49 9.73
N LEU A 148 -13.17 2.55 9.99
CA LEU A 148 -13.77 3.52 10.91
C LEU A 148 -13.45 3.17 12.38
N ASP A 149 -13.47 1.90 12.72
CA ASP A 149 -13.16 1.38 14.07
C ASP A 149 -11.65 1.16 14.28
N GLY A 150 -10.83 1.61 13.33
CA GLY A 150 -9.39 1.41 13.35
C GLY A 150 -8.69 2.12 14.53
N PRO A 151 -7.55 1.59 15.02
CA PRO A 151 -6.81 2.19 16.10
C PRO A 151 -6.33 3.60 15.72
N VAL A 152 -6.67 4.59 16.55
CA VAL A 152 -6.15 5.94 16.43
C VAL A 152 -4.68 5.93 16.87
N LEU A 153 -3.76 6.11 15.93
CA LEU A 153 -2.34 6.23 16.23
C LEU A 153 -2.07 7.60 16.86
N LEU A 154 -2.02 7.65 18.20
CA LEU A 154 -1.84 8.86 19.00
C LEU A 154 -0.62 9.72 18.58
N ARG A 155 0.42 9.10 18.01
CA ARG A 155 1.66 9.78 17.58
C ARG A 155 1.83 9.86 16.06
N ALA A 156 0.75 9.73 15.28
CA ALA A 156 0.81 9.97 13.84
C ALA A 156 0.77 11.49 13.54
N PRO A 157 1.43 11.98 12.48
CA PRO A 157 1.35 13.39 12.07
C PRO A 157 -0.10 13.89 11.89
N GLY A 158 -1.01 13.04 11.42
CA GLY A 158 -2.43 13.38 11.33
C GLY A 158 -3.11 13.52 12.71
N ALA A 159 -2.71 12.76 13.72
CA ALA A 159 -3.20 12.94 15.09
C ALA A 159 -2.61 14.21 15.74
N GLU A 160 -1.34 14.52 15.43
CA GLU A 160 -0.70 15.79 15.81
C GLU A 160 -1.43 16.99 15.20
N ALA A 161 -1.73 16.93 13.89
CA ALA A 161 -2.44 17.97 13.18
C ALA A 161 -3.85 18.19 13.74
N ARG A 162 -4.60 17.11 14.03
CA ARG A 162 -5.91 17.19 14.71
C ARG A 162 -5.83 17.88 16.07
N ARG A 163 -4.85 17.49 16.91
CA ARG A 163 -4.61 18.17 18.19
C ARG A 163 -4.27 19.65 18.02
N ARG A 164 -3.42 19.98 17.04
CA ARG A 164 -2.91 21.34 16.82
C ARG A 164 -3.95 22.28 16.20
N HIS A 165 -4.85 21.75 15.36
CA HIS A 165 -5.77 22.53 14.54
C HIS A 165 -7.26 22.29 14.84
N GLY A 166 -7.60 21.39 15.76
CA GLY A 166 -8.98 21.18 16.22
C GLY A 166 -9.90 20.51 15.19
N VAL A 167 -9.34 19.69 14.30
CA VAL A 167 -10.07 18.92 13.27
C VAL A 167 -10.17 17.45 13.59
#